data_AF-A0A5U7LN21-F1
#
_entry.id   AF-A0A5U7LN21-F1
#
_cell.length_a   1.000
_cell.length_b   1.000
_cell.length_c   1.000
_cell.angle_alpha   90.00
_cell.angle_beta   90.00
_cell.angle_gamma   90.00
#
_symmetry.space_group_name_H-M   'P 1'
#
loop_
_entity.id
_entity.type
_entity.pdbx_description
1 polymer ?
#
loop_
_entity_poly.entity_id
_entity_poly.type
_entity_poly.pdbx_seq_one_letter_code
_entity_poly.pdbx_strand_id
1 'polypeptide(L)' 'MYLINGQSTERLAVNDRGVQFGDGCFTTARIAAGEIALFSRHLARLEETCSRLAIPFNDWDVLVKEMR' A
#
# COMPACT_ATOMS: atom_id res chain seq x y z
N MET A 1 5.80 -7.27 12.57
CA MET A 1 5.52 -8.08 11.38
C MET A 1 4.76 -7.26 10.34
N TYR A 2 5.34 -7.08 9.16
CA TYR A 2 4.78 -6.34 8.03
C TYR A 2 4.66 -7.30 6.83
N LEU A 3 3.71 -7.05 5.93
CA LEU A 3 3.63 -7.74 4.65
C LEU A 3 4.21 -6.82 3.58
N ILE A 4 5.34 -7.20 2.98
CA ILE A 4 6.01 -6.43 1.93
C ILE A 4 6.11 -7.33 0.70
N ASN A 5 5.49 -6.92 -0.42
CA ASN A 5 5.44 -7.69 -1.67
C ASN A 5 5.03 -9.17 -1.45
N GLY A 6 3.97 -9.39 -0.67
CA GLY A 6 3.46 -10.71 -0.32
C GLY A 6 4.28 -11.52 0.70
N GLN A 7 5.36 -10.95 1.24
CA GLN A 7 6.22 -11.64 2.21
C GLN A 7 6.14 -11.02 3.60
N SER A 8 5.94 -11.87 4.61
CA SER A 8 6.00 -11.47 6.01
C SER A 8 7.45 -11.17 6.42
N THR A 9 7.73 -9.93 6.77
CA THR A 9 9.08 -9.47 7.08
C THR A 9 9.08 -8.26 8.02
N GLU A 10 10.24 -7.97 8.60
CA GLU A 10 10.50 -6.75 9.38
C GLU A 10 11.63 -5.91 8.78
N ARG A 11 12.05 -6.25 7.56
CA ARG A 11 13.15 -5.59 6.86
C ARG A 11 12.69 -5.08 5.50
N LEU A 12 13.10 -3.86 5.19
CA LEU A 12 13.02 -3.25 3.86
C LEU A 12 14.46 -2.93 3.42
N ALA A 13 14.74 -3.02 2.12
CA ALA A 13 16.05 -2.68 1.60
C ALA A 13 16.33 -1.18 1.81
N VAL A 14 17.54 -0.84 2.29
CA VAL A 14 17.88 0.56 2.61
C VAL A 14 17.87 1.43 1.35
N ASN A 15 18.16 0.88 0.18
CA ASN A 15 18.15 1.58 -1.09
C ASN A 15 16.75 1.75 -1.71
N ASP A 16 15.67 1.34 -1.02
CA ASP A 16 14.31 1.63 -1.44
C ASP A 16 14.07 3.15 -1.45
N ARG A 17 13.46 3.67 -2.52
CA ARG A 17 13.25 5.11 -2.69
C ARG A 17 12.27 5.71 -1.67
N GLY A 18 11.38 4.89 -1.11
CA GLY A 18 10.53 5.27 0.02
C GLY A 18 11.35 5.56 1.29
N VAL A 19 12.47 4.85 1.49
CA VAL A 19 13.41 5.12 2.60
C VAL A 19 14.30 6.32 2.29
N GLN A 20 14.83 6.41 1.07
CA GLN A 20 15.80 7.43 0.69
C GLN A 20 15.18 8.82 0.56
N PHE A 21 14.01 8.92 -0.07
CA PHE A 21 13.43 10.19 -0.51
C PHE A 21 11.99 10.41 -0.03
N GLY A 22 11.40 9.43 0.65
CA GLY A 22 9.96 9.43 0.89
C GLY A 22 9.14 9.33 -0.42
N ASP A 23 9.72 8.73 -1.46
CA ASP A 23 9.13 8.66 -2.79
C ASP A 23 8.07 7.55 -2.86
N GLY A 24 6.86 7.91 -2.46
CA GLY A 24 5.73 7.00 -2.43
C GLY A 24 4.50 7.64 -1.81
N CYS A 25 3.50 6.82 -1.52
CA CYS A 25 2.31 7.26 -0.82
C CYS A 25 1.84 6.19 0.17
N PHE A 26 0.94 6.57 1.07
CA PHE A 26 0.34 5.63 2.01
C PHE A 26 -1.13 5.97 2.26
N THR A 27 -1.83 5.04 2.90
CA THR A 27 -3.13 5.28 3.51
C THR A 27 -3.23 4.57 4.85
N THR A 28 -4.00 5.13 5.77
CA THR A 28 -4.33 4.50 7.05
C THR A 28 -5.84 4.31 7.10
N ALA A 29 -6.29 3.08 7.29
CA ALA A 29 -7.71 2.74 7.27
C ALA A 29 -8.18 2.29 8.66
N ARG A 30 -9.44 2.56 9.00
CA ARG A 30 -10.06 2.07 10.22
C ARG A 30 -10.57 0.65 9.99
N ILE A 31 -10.23 -0.26 10.90
CA ILE A 31 -10.82 -1.60 10.97
C ILE A 31 -11.94 -1.60 12.03
N ALA A 32 -13.12 -2.09 11.67
CA ALA A 32 -14.24 -2.25 12.59
C ALA A 32 -14.95 -3.57 12.29
N ALA A 33 -15.10 -4.42 13.32
CA ALA A 33 -15.71 -5.75 13.17
C ALA A 33 -15.06 -6.62 12.07
N GLY A 34 -13.73 -6.55 11.93
CA GLY A 34 -12.98 -7.30 10.91
C GLY A 34 -13.01 -6.68 9.51
N GLU A 35 -13.77 -5.60 9.30
CA GLU A 35 -13.92 -4.96 7.99
C GLU A 35 -13.15 -3.65 7.90
N ILE A 36 -12.61 -3.36 6.71
CA ILE A 36 -11.97 -2.07 6.42
C ILE A 36 -13.04 -1.03 6.07
N ALA A 37 -13.20 -0.03 6.92
CA ALA A 37 -14.09 1.09 6.65
C ALA A 37 -13.63 1.86 5.39
N LEU A 38 -14.56 2.18 4.50
CA LEU A 38 -14.30 2.94 3.27
C LEU A 38 -13.24 2.30 2.34
N PHE A 39 -13.17 0.96 2.31
CA PHE A 39 -12.16 0.20 1.57
C PHE A 39 -11.91 0.69 0.13
N SER A 40 -12.96 0.85 -0.68
CA SER A 40 -12.83 1.33 -2.07
C SER A 40 -12.24 2.74 -2.17
N ARG A 41 -12.48 3.61 -1.17
CA ARG A 41 -11.89 4.96 -1.14
C ARG A 41 -10.40 4.91 -0.80
N HIS A 42 -9.97 3.95 0.01
CA HIS A 42 -8.56 3.72 0.32
C HIS A 42 -7.78 3.24 -0.91
N LEU A 43 -8.35 2.33 -1.70
CA LEU A 43 -7.74 1.89 -2.95
C LEU A 43 -7.69 3.03 -3.98
N ALA A 44 -8.80 3.74 -4.18
CA ALA A 44 -8.87 4.83 -5.14
C ALA A 44 -7.83 5.94 -4.87
N ARG A 45 -7.62 6.32 -3.59
CA ARG A 45 -6.60 7.33 -3.26
C ARG A 45 -5.17 6.84 -3.48
N LEU A 46 -4.92 5.54 -3.31
CA LEU A 46 -3.60 4.97 -3.60
C LEU A 46 -3.35 4.98 -5.11
N GLU A 47 -4.33 4.54 -5.90
CA GLU A 47 -4.25 4.53 -7.36
C GLU A 47 -4.06 5.94 -7.94
N GLU A 48 -4.87 6.90 -7.49
CA GLU A 48 -4.73 8.31 -7.89
C GLU A 48 -3.34 8.85 -7.56
N THR A 49 -2.84 8.57 -6.35
CA THR A 49 -1.54 9.10 -5.92
C THR A 49 -0.38 8.44 -6.67
N CYS A 50 -0.42 7.12 -6.89
CA CYS A 50 0.56 6.43 -7.73
C CYS A 50 0.60 7.00 -9.15
N SER A 51 -0.58 7.23 -9.76
CA SER A 51 -0.69 7.86 -11.08
C SER A 51 -0.07 9.26 -11.10
N ARG A 52 -0.40 10.11 -10.12
CA ARG A 52 0.12 11.48 -10.01
C ARG A 52 1.62 11.56 -9.74
N LEU A 53 2.18 10.58 -9.02
CA LEU A 53 3.61 10.45 -8.76
C LEU A 53 4.36 9.73 -9.89
N ALA A 54 3.66 9.29 -10.94
CA ALA A 54 4.21 8.46 -12.01
C ALA A 54 4.88 7.16 -11.49
N ILE A 55 4.31 6.55 -10.44
CA ILE A 55 4.72 5.27 -9.88
C ILE A 55 3.85 4.17 -10.52
N PRO A 56 4.39 3.34 -11.44
CA PRO A 56 3.63 2.25 -12.03
C PRO A 56 3.37 1.17 -10.97
N PHE A 57 2.10 0.80 -10.80
CA PHE A 57 1.70 -0.29 -9.91
C PHE A 57 0.58 -1.08 -10.57
N ASN A 58 0.79 -2.38 -10.76
CA ASN A 58 -0.12 -3.26 -11.50
C ASN A 58 -0.75 -4.37 -10.62
N ASP A 59 -0.24 -4.58 -9.41
CA ASP A 59 -0.65 -5.68 -8.53
C ASP A 59 -1.86 -5.32 -7.64
N TRP A 60 -2.81 -4.54 -8.18
CA TRP A 60 -4.00 -4.08 -7.45
C TRP A 60 -4.85 -5.23 -6.92
N ASP A 61 -5.07 -6.28 -7.72
CA ASP A 61 -5.84 -7.46 -7.31
C ASP A 61 -5.15 -8.24 -6.17
N VAL A 62 -3.82 -8.23 -6.12
CA VAL A 62 -3.04 -8.85 -5.04
C VAL A 62 -3.19 -8.02 -3.78
N LEU A 63 -2.99 -6.70 -3.87
CA LEU A 63 -3.16 -5.78 -2.74
C LEU A 63 -4.57 -5.86 -2.15
N VAL A 64 -5.61 -5.93 -2.98
CA VAL A 64 -7.01 -6.08 -2.54
C VAL A 64 -7.21 -7.34 -1.71
N LYS A 65 -6.58 -8.46 -2.11
CA LYS A 65 -6.65 -9.73 -1.39
C LYS A 65 -5.85 -9.70 -0.10
N GLU A 66 -4.67 -9.08 -0.10
CA GLU A 66 -3.80 -8.98 1.09
C GLU A 66 -4.37 -8.06 2.17
N MET A 67 -5.18 -7.07 1.80
CA MET A 67 -5.86 -6.20 2.76
C MET A 67 -7.08 -6.86 3.43
N ARG A 68 -7.56 -8.00 2.93
CA ARG A 68 -8.74 -8.72 3.46
C ARG A 68 -8.32 -9.95 4.24
#